data_AF-A0A947SDK7-F1
#
_entry.id   AF-A0A947SDK7-F1
#
_cell.length_a   1.000
_cell.length_b   1.000
_cell.length_c   1.000
_cell.angle_alpha   90.00
_cell.angle_beta   90.00
_cell.angle_gamma   90.00
#
_symmetry.space_group_name_H-M   'P 1'
#
loop_
_entity.id
_entity.type
_entity.pdbx_description
1 polymer ?
#
loop_
_entity_poly.entity_id
_entity_poly.type
_entity_poly.pdbx_seq_one_letter_code
_entity_poly.pdbx_strand_id
1 'polypeptide(L)'
;GKDEIIMSQFRNGDPWVKVYRYNSSRTVVGVWMAYDAGHNFGATVAAGDVDYDGKAEVVTGAGPQGDPHVRVFESDGTYKGDIYAFPAYGLGFNKQDSRQGIDVSVADVDGDFKPEIGASVLGNAQSWAKVFKWNEHNNIVTELKAYEPKWVGANMSMGDLDGDNVSELVFGAGFKGGPHVKSFETNKHQRVWPDFFAYDKNFRGGTDVEVGYTDRF
;
A
#
# COMPACT_ATOMS: atom_id res chain seq x y z
N GLY A 1 22.40 -3.34 -2.41
CA GLY A 1 22.55 -4.43 -1.42
C GLY A 1 22.19 -5.75 -2.07
N LYS A 2 21.78 -6.75 -1.28
CA LYS A 2 20.93 -7.86 -1.75
C LYS A 2 19.57 -7.66 -1.10
N ASP A 3 18.50 -8.09 -1.77
CA ASP A 3 17.16 -7.90 -1.24
C ASP A 3 16.87 -8.84 -0.06
N GLU A 4 16.01 -8.36 0.83
CA GLU A 4 15.43 -9.10 1.95
C GLU A 4 13.95 -9.46 1.69
N ILE A 5 13.42 -10.41 2.46
CA ILE A 5 12.01 -10.79 2.44
C ILE A 5 11.34 -10.22 3.67
N ILE A 6 10.38 -9.32 3.48
CA ILE A 6 9.56 -8.73 4.54
C ILE A 6 8.21 -9.42 4.55
N MET A 7 7.72 -9.77 5.75
CA MET A 7 6.42 -10.39 5.93
C MET A 7 5.70 -9.82 7.13
N SER A 8 4.38 -9.73 7.03
CA SER A 8 3.48 -9.46 8.15
C SER A 8 2.51 -10.61 8.38
N GLN A 9 1.91 -10.66 9.56
CA GLN A 9 0.63 -11.35 9.71
C GLN A 9 -0.47 -10.41 9.24
N PHE A 10 -1.30 -10.85 8.30
CA PHE A 10 -2.45 -10.09 7.84
C PHE A 10 -3.65 -10.29 8.80
N ARG A 11 -4.88 -10.20 8.30
CA ARG A 11 -6.16 -10.27 9.07
C ARG A 11 -6.14 -11.27 10.23
N ASN A 12 -6.67 -10.82 11.38
CA ASN A 12 -6.82 -11.60 12.63
C ASN A 12 -5.49 -12.05 13.27
N GLY A 13 -4.34 -11.59 12.78
CA GLY A 13 -3.03 -11.79 13.38
C GLY A 13 -2.63 -10.66 14.31
N ASP A 14 -1.65 -10.93 15.17
CA ASP A 14 -0.88 -9.87 15.81
C ASP A 14 -0.16 -9.05 14.72
N PRO A 15 0.12 -7.76 14.91
CA PRO A 15 0.76 -6.92 13.90
C PRO A 15 2.27 -7.18 13.82
N TRP A 16 2.69 -8.45 13.84
CA TRP A 16 4.08 -8.86 13.69
C TRP A 16 4.57 -8.55 12.28
N VAL A 17 5.76 -7.96 12.23
CA VAL A 17 6.60 -7.87 11.04
C VAL A 17 7.86 -8.69 11.28
N LYS A 18 8.27 -9.42 10.25
CA LYS A 18 9.52 -10.19 10.24
C LYS A 18 10.26 -9.95 8.95
N VAL A 19 11.56 -9.70 9.06
CA VAL A 19 12.45 -9.51 7.92
C VAL A 19 13.46 -10.64 7.88
N TYR A 20 13.59 -11.27 6.74
CA TYR A 20 14.49 -12.38 6.51
C TYR A 20 15.50 -12.04 5.42
N ARG A 21 16.75 -12.41 5.66
CA ARG A 21 17.72 -12.49 4.57
C ARG A 21 17.38 -13.67 3.66
N TYR A 22 17.50 -13.47 2.34
CA TYR A 22 17.37 -14.55 1.36
C TYR A 22 18.56 -15.53 1.46
N ASN A 23 18.44 -16.52 2.35
CA ASN A 23 19.40 -17.60 2.52
C ASN A 23 18.72 -18.88 3.09
N SER A 24 19.39 -20.02 2.95
CA SER A 24 18.88 -21.32 3.42
C SER A 24 18.66 -21.39 4.93
N SER A 25 19.38 -20.57 5.70
CA SER A 25 19.26 -20.50 7.15
C SER A 25 18.06 -19.69 7.63
N ARG A 26 17.38 -18.95 6.74
CA ARG A 26 16.29 -18.01 7.08
C ARG A 26 16.72 -17.06 8.19
N THR A 27 17.91 -16.45 8.03
CA THR A 27 18.42 -15.50 9.02
C THR A 27 17.43 -14.36 9.21
N VAL A 28 16.97 -14.16 10.45
CA VAL A 28 16.11 -13.03 10.83
C VAL A 28 16.97 -11.77 10.95
N VAL A 29 16.58 -10.73 10.23
CA VAL A 29 17.16 -9.38 10.32
C VAL A 29 16.47 -8.58 11.41
N GLY A 30 15.13 -8.65 11.46
CA GLY A 30 14.32 -7.99 12.47
C GLY A 30 13.01 -8.72 12.74
N VAL A 31 12.52 -8.58 13.96
CA VAL A 31 11.20 -9.06 14.40
C VAL A 31 10.60 -8.09 15.41
N TRP A 32 9.48 -7.48 15.07
CA TRP A 32 8.82 -6.47 15.91
C TRP A 32 7.32 -6.43 15.67
N MET A 33 6.59 -5.76 16.56
CA MET A 33 5.18 -5.42 16.35
C MET A 33 5.09 -4.03 15.72
N ALA A 34 4.44 -3.90 14.57
CA ALA A 34 4.23 -2.63 13.89
C ALA A 34 3.18 -1.75 14.61
N TYR A 35 2.24 -2.38 15.31
CA TYR A 35 1.18 -1.73 16.09
C TYR A 35 1.12 -2.31 17.51
N ASP A 36 0.46 -1.60 18.42
CA ASP A 36 0.46 -1.94 19.85
C ASP A 36 -0.02 -3.38 20.11
N ALA A 37 0.62 -4.06 21.07
CA ALA A 37 0.30 -5.42 21.45
C ALA A 37 -1.18 -5.58 21.89
N GLY A 38 -1.77 -6.74 21.58
CA GLY A 38 -3.17 -7.05 21.90
C GLY A 38 -4.19 -6.59 20.84
N HIS A 39 -3.71 -5.98 19.74
CA HIS A 39 -4.54 -5.65 18.59
C HIS A 39 -4.41 -6.69 17.48
N ASN A 40 -5.43 -7.54 17.30
CA ASN A 40 -5.37 -8.66 16.35
C ASN A 40 -5.86 -8.27 14.94
N PHE A 41 -5.43 -7.12 14.42
CA PHE A 41 -5.83 -6.67 13.08
C PHE A 41 -4.76 -6.94 12.00
N GLY A 42 -3.53 -7.27 12.38
CA GLY A 42 -2.42 -7.54 11.46
C GLY A 42 -1.89 -6.29 10.76
N ALA A 43 -1.12 -6.47 9.69
CA ALA A 43 -0.61 -5.38 8.86
C ALA A 43 -0.45 -5.79 7.40
N THR A 44 -0.48 -4.83 6.49
CA THR A 44 0.12 -4.91 5.15
C THR A 44 1.56 -4.38 5.21
N VAL A 45 2.39 -4.75 4.24
CA VAL A 45 3.80 -4.33 4.17
C VAL A 45 4.18 -3.94 2.75
N ALA A 46 4.99 -2.89 2.63
CA ALA A 46 5.73 -2.52 1.43
C ALA A 46 7.17 -2.16 1.82
N ALA A 47 8.06 -2.11 0.83
CA ALA A 47 9.46 -1.79 1.04
C ALA A 47 9.94 -0.77 0.00
N GLY A 48 10.73 0.20 0.44
CA GLY A 48 11.42 1.12 -0.45
C GLY A 48 12.22 2.16 0.33
N ASP A 49 13.21 2.74 -0.32
CA ASP A 49 14.16 3.71 0.25
C ASP A 49 13.52 5.11 0.27
N VAL A 50 12.58 5.32 1.19
CA VAL A 50 11.74 6.53 1.26
C VAL A 50 12.48 7.72 1.85
N ASP A 51 13.57 7.50 2.59
CA ASP A 51 14.41 8.57 3.11
C ASP A 51 15.73 8.78 2.34
N TYR A 52 15.99 7.97 1.32
CA TYR A 52 17.07 8.08 0.36
C TYR A 52 18.47 7.86 0.97
N ASP A 53 18.58 6.95 1.95
CA ASP A 53 19.84 6.56 2.61
C ASP A 53 20.58 5.42 1.89
N GLY A 54 19.96 4.82 0.87
CA GLY A 54 20.47 3.68 0.12
C GLY A 54 20.04 2.31 0.64
N LYS A 55 19.13 2.26 1.61
CA LYS A 55 18.47 1.05 2.11
C LYS A 55 16.96 1.24 2.07
N ALA A 56 16.24 0.13 1.96
CA ALA A 56 14.79 0.18 1.98
C ALA A 56 14.27 0.22 3.42
N GLU A 57 13.32 1.12 3.68
CA GLU A 57 12.48 1.11 4.87
C GLU A 57 11.35 0.09 4.70
N VAL A 58 10.80 -0.34 5.83
CA VAL A 58 9.58 -1.14 5.91
C VAL A 58 8.40 -0.22 6.21
N VAL A 59 7.49 -0.11 5.24
CA VAL A 59 6.23 0.62 5.38
C VAL A 59 5.13 -0.36 5.72
N THR A 60 4.30 -0.02 6.70
CA THR A 60 3.20 -0.88 7.18
C THR A 60 1.88 -0.14 7.12
N GLY A 61 0.83 -0.82 6.68
CA GLY A 61 -0.56 -0.34 6.78
C GLY A 61 -1.33 -1.17 7.80
N ALA A 62 -2.16 -0.53 8.61
CA ALA A 62 -2.92 -1.23 9.63
C ALA A 62 -3.93 -2.18 8.96
N GLY A 63 -3.97 -3.44 9.37
CA GLY A 63 -4.93 -4.39 8.82
C GLY A 63 -6.39 -4.10 9.26
N PRO A 64 -7.37 -4.88 8.77
CA PRO A 64 -8.78 -4.63 9.02
C PRO A 64 -9.12 -4.68 10.51
N GLN A 65 -9.95 -3.73 10.97
CA GLN A 65 -10.20 -3.37 12.37
C GLN A 65 -9.13 -2.45 13.01
N GLY A 66 -8.00 -2.21 12.37
CA GLY A 66 -7.09 -1.14 12.78
C GLY A 66 -7.67 0.24 12.46
N ASP A 67 -7.20 1.27 13.16
CA ASP A 67 -7.36 2.66 12.69
C ASP A 67 -6.52 2.85 11.41
N PRO A 68 -6.89 3.76 10.49
CA PRO A 68 -6.30 3.87 9.15
C PRO A 68 -4.90 4.52 9.18
N HIS A 69 -3.96 3.87 9.85
CA HIS A 69 -2.62 4.34 10.13
C HIS A 69 -1.59 3.63 9.25
N VAL A 70 -0.60 4.39 8.79
CA VAL A 70 0.60 3.89 8.13
C VAL A 70 1.80 4.20 9.01
N ARG A 71 2.75 3.26 9.13
CA ARG A 71 3.98 3.40 9.93
C ARG A 71 5.20 3.00 9.14
N VAL A 72 6.29 3.72 9.35
CA VAL A 72 7.58 3.49 8.69
C VAL A 72 8.62 3.04 9.71
N PHE A 73 9.39 2.03 9.34
CA PHE A 73 10.43 1.42 10.17
C PHE A 73 11.69 1.13 9.35
N GLU A 74 12.82 1.08 10.01
CA GLU A 74 14.01 0.39 9.51
C GLU A 74 13.79 -1.14 9.47
N SER A 75 14.63 -1.85 8.72
CA SER A 75 14.57 -3.33 8.62
C SER A 75 14.77 -4.10 9.93
N ASP A 76 15.34 -3.46 10.96
CA ASP A 76 15.50 -4.03 12.30
C ASP A 76 14.33 -3.72 13.25
N GLY A 77 13.35 -2.93 12.79
CA GLY A 77 12.20 -2.49 13.56
C GLY A 77 12.36 -1.13 14.24
N THR A 78 13.48 -0.41 14.02
CA THR A 78 13.63 0.97 14.50
C THR A 78 12.55 1.85 13.89
N TYR A 79 11.75 2.51 14.73
CA TYR A 79 10.64 3.34 14.30
C TYR A 79 11.10 4.68 13.69
N LYS A 80 10.53 5.05 12.54
CA LYS A 80 10.84 6.29 11.80
C LYS A 80 9.76 7.35 11.89
N GLY A 81 8.49 6.96 11.87
CA GLY A 81 7.37 7.89 11.93
C GLY A 81 6.03 7.28 11.49
N ASP A 82 4.96 8.06 11.66
CA ASP A 82 3.59 7.73 11.29
C ASP A 82 3.13 8.60 10.10
N ILE A 83 2.22 8.06 9.29
CA ILE A 83 1.38 8.82 8.35
C ILE A 83 -0.08 8.58 8.71
N TYR A 84 -0.78 9.69 9.01
CA TYR A 84 -2.23 9.68 9.24
C TYR A 84 -2.97 9.79 7.91
N ALA A 85 -3.03 8.67 7.17
CA ALA A 85 -3.47 8.67 5.79
C ALA A 85 -4.94 9.11 5.63
N PHE A 86 -5.83 8.57 6.47
CA PHE A 86 -7.26 8.86 6.41
C PHE A 86 -7.80 9.26 7.78
N PRO A 87 -8.82 10.14 7.84
CA PRO A 87 -9.45 10.46 9.11
C PRO A 87 -10.16 9.21 9.66
N ALA A 88 -10.03 8.95 10.96
CA ALA A 88 -10.80 7.89 11.61
C ALA A 88 -12.33 8.15 11.56
N TYR A 89 -12.73 9.44 11.48
CA TYR A 89 -14.11 9.91 11.40
C TYR A 89 -14.23 11.19 10.56
N GLY A 90 -15.30 11.34 9.77
CA GLY A 90 -15.61 12.58 9.03
C GLY A 90 -15.33 12.49 7.52
N LEU A 91 -15.68 13.53 6.75
CA LEU A 91 -15.50 13.59 5.28
C LEU A 91 -16.11 12.42 4.48
N GLY A 92 -17.20 11.83 4.96
CA GLY A 92 -17.84 10.67 4.34
C GLY A 92 -17.28 9.32 4.80
N PHE A 93 -16.29 9.30 5.70
CA PHE A 93 -15.86 8.11 6.43
C PHE A 93 -16.71 7.93 7.69
N ASN A 94 -17.48 6.85 7.76
CA ASN A 94 -18.04 6.39 9.03
C ASN A 94 -17.06 5.39 9.71
N LYS A 95 -17.30 5.05 10.98
CA LYS A 95 -16.44 4.12 11.74
C LYS A 95 -16.28 2.74 11.06
N GLN A 96 -17.25 2.34 10.24
CA GLN A 96 -17.19 1.10 9.49
C GLN A 96 -16.29 1.26 8.26
N ASP A 97 -16.19 2.43 7.64
CA ASP A 97 -15.29 2.71 6.50
C ASP A 97 -13.82 2.79 6.89
N SER A 98 -13.52 3.47 8.00
CA SER A 98 -12.13 3.78 8.40
C SER A 98 -11.35 2.59 8.93
N ARG A 99 -12.02 1.47 9.22
CA ARG A 99 -11.43 0.27 9.83
C ARG A 99 -11.43 -0.95 8.90
N GLN A 100 -11.42 -0.71 7.59
CA GLN A 100 -11.36 -1.80 6.61
C GLN A 100 -9.94 -2.27 6.28
N GLY A 101 -8.93 -1.62 6.86
CA GLY A 101 -7.53 -1.88 6.64
C GLY A 101 -6.95 -0.98 5.55
N ILE A 102 -5.65 -0.77 5.62
CA ILE A 102 -4.88 0.03 4.68
C ILE A 102 -3.92 -0.88 3.94
N ASP A 103 -3.93 -0.77 2.63
CA ASP A 103 -2.90 -1.34 1.77
C ASP A 103 -1.86 -0.28 1.44
N VAL A 104 -0.60 -0.67 1.36
CA VAL A 104 0.54 0.25 1.17
C VAL A 104 1.39 -0.16 -0.03
N SER A 105 1.95 0.84 -0.71
CA SER A 105 2.89 0.66 -1.82
C SER A 105 3.95 1.77 -1.75
N VAL A 106 5.13 1.54 -2.33
CA VAL A 106 6.22 2.52 -2.35
C VAL A 106 6.80 2.61 -3.77
N ALA A 107 6.85 3.82 -4.33
CA ALA A 107 7.41 4.09 -5.66
C ALA A 107 7.60 5.61 -5.88
N ASP A 108 8.49 6.01 -6.78
CA ASP A 108 8.65 7.41 -7.20
C ASP A 108 7.52 7.79 -8.16
N VAL A 109 6.56 8.59 -7.69
CA VAL A 109 5.37 8.96 -8.45
C VAL A 109 5.36 10.43 -8.86
N ASP A 110 6.27 11.25 -8.30
CA ASP A 110 6.39 12.67 -8.62
C ASP A 110 7.63 13.02 -9.47
N GLY A 111 8.49 12.03 -9.73
CA GLY A 111 9.62 12.11 -10.65
C GLY A 111 10.85 12.80 -10.05
N ASP A 112 10.96 12.87 -8.72
CA ASP A 112 12.10 13.48 -8.04
C ASP A 112 13.20 12.49 -7.63
N PHE A 113 13.08 11.22 -8.05
CA PHE A 113 13.93 10.08 -7.72
C PHE A 113 13.87 9.60 -6.27
N LYS A 114 12.99 10.17 -5.44
CA LYS A 114 12.72 9.67 -4.09
C LYS A 114 11.34 9.03 -4.07
N PRO A 115 11.20 7.80 -3.59
CA PRO A 115 9.91 7.14 -3.61
C PRO A 115 8.95 7.74 -2.58
N GLU A 116 7.70 7.88 -2.99
CA GLU A 116 6.57 8.21 -2.14
C GLU A 116 5.92 6.96 -1.53
N ILE A 117 5.08 7.20 -0.52
CA ILE A 117 4.29 6.17 0.16
C ILE A 117 2.82 6.29 -0.27
N GLY A 118 2.33 5.25 -0.94
CA GLY A 118 0.93 5.06 -1.28
C GLY A 118 0.16 4.38 -0.16
N ALA A 119 -1.08 4.80 0.05
CA ALA A 119 -2.02 4.20 0.98
C ALA A 119 -3.42 4.10 0.36
N SER A 120 -4.04 2.94 0.39
CA SER A 120 -5.42 2.73 -0.10
C SER A 120 -6.30 2.00 0.90
N VAL A 121 -7.59 2.33 0.91
CA VAL A 121 -8.56 1.73 1.82
C VAL A 121 -9.07 0.40 1.25
N LEU A 122 -8.92 -0.66 2.03
CA LEU A 122 -9.38 -2.01 1.71
C LEU A 122 -10.91 -2.18 1.86
N GLY A 123 -11.41 -3.38 1.55
CA GLY A 123 -12.81 -3.65 1.15
C GLY A 123 -13.96 -3.19 2.07
N ASN A 124 -15.20 -3.20 1.57
CA ASN A 124 -16.40 -2.66 2.25
C ASN A 124 -16.38 -1.16 2.62
N ALA A 125 -15.43 -0.39 2.07
CA ALA A 125 -15.39 1.06 2.17
C ALA A 125 -15.34 1.70 0.78
N GLN A 126 -15.42 3.03 0.74
CA GLN A 126 -15.01 3.78 -0.45
C GLN A 126 -13.54 3.50 -0.76
N SER A 127 -13.21 3.30 -2.03
CA SER A 127 -11.84 3.01 -2.49
C SER A 127 -10.98 4.28 -2.53
N TRP A 128 -10.88 4.98 -1.41
CA TRP A 128 -10.01 6.13 -1.27
C TRP A 128 -8.55 5.68 -1.32
N ALA A 129 -7.74 6.50 -1.96
CA ALA A 129 -6.32 6.32 -2.11
C ALA A 129 -5.63 7.68 -1.96
N LYS A 130 -4.47 7.68 -1.31
CA LYS A 130 -3.60 8.84 -1.15
C LYS A 130 -2.15 8.42 -1.33
N VAL A 131 -1.35 9.31 -1.87
CA VAL A 131 0.10 9.16 -1.95
C VAL A 131 0.76 10.33 -1.23
N PHE A 132 1.78 10.02 -0.44
CA PHE A 132 2.44 10.95 0.47
C PHE A 132 3.93 11.01 0.16
N LYS A 133 4.47 12.23 0.13
CA LYS A 133 5.91 12.44 0.19
C LYS A 133 6.40 12.17 1.60
N TRP A 134 7.44 11.36 1.76
CA TRP A 134 8.04 11.11 3.07
C TRP A 134 8.92 12.31 3.49
N ASN A 135 8.35 13.19 4.32
CA ASN A 135 9.03 14.38 4.82
C ASN A 135 8.42 14.84 6.16
N GLU A 136 8.90 15.94 6.73
CA GLU A 136 8.44 16.45 8.04
C GLU A 136 6.91 16.66 8.14
N HIS A 137 6.24 16.91 7.01
CA HIS A 137 4.80 17.21 6.96
C HIS A 137 3.98 16.11 6.29
N ASN A 138 4.60 15.06 5.75
CA ASN A 138 3.97 14.03 4.92
C ASN A 138 3.01 14.65 3.88
N ASN A 139 3.50 15.56 3.04
CA ASN A 139 2.67 16.27 2.09
C ASN A 139 1.97 15.28 1.12
N ILE A 140 0.68 15.50 0.88
CA ILE A 140 -0.09 14.71 -0.08
C ILE A 140 0.35 15.09 -1.49
N VAL A 141 0.81 14.10 -2.26
CA VAL A 141 1.12 14.22 -3.69
C VAL A 141 -0.15 14.08 -4.52
N THR A 142 -0.98 13.07 -4.22
CA THR A 142 -2.28 12.86 -4.89
C THR A 142 -3.30 12.21 -3.95
N GLU A 143 -4.58 12.47 -4.20
CA GLU A 143 -5.73 11.85 -3.52
C GLU A 143 -6.85 11.59 -4.54
N LEU A 144 -7.38 10.37 -4.57
CA LEU A 144 -8.44 9.98 -5.50
C LEU A 144 -9.31 8.81 -4.99
N LYS A 145 -10.42 8.57 -5.68
CA LYS A 145 -11.23 7.34 -5.55
C LYS A 145 -11.02 6.44 -6.75
N ALA A 146 -10.43 5.25 -6.54
CA ALA A 146 -10.20 4.31 -7.64
C ALA A 146 -11.52 3.85 -8.31
N TYR A 147 -12.58 3.70 -7.52
CA TYR A 147 -13.89 3.21 -7.93
C TYR A 147 -15.02 4.09 -7.38
N GLU A 148 -15.71 4.79 -8.28
CA GLU A 148 -16.93 5.56 -7.96
C GLU A 148 -18.21 4.81 -8.36
N PRO A 149 -19.33 5.02 -7.62
CA PRO A 149 -19.45 4.83 -6.18
C PRO A 149 -19.72 3.34 -5.88
N LYS A 150 -18.68 2.61 -5.45
CA LYS A 150 -18.79 1.23 -4.96
C LYS A 150 -18.07 1.10 -3.62
N TRP A 151 -18.74 0.51 -2.63
CA TRP A 151 -18.18 0.25 -1.30
C TRP A 151 -17.42 -1.07 -1.32
N VAL A 152 -16.33 -1.10 -2.07
CA VAL A 152 -15.56 -2.33 -2.37
C VAL A 152 -14.10 -2.23 -1.99
N GLY A 153 -13.62 -1.04 -1.60
CA GLY A 153 -12.19 -0.76 -1.38
C GLY A 153 -11.32 -1.04 -2.61
N ALA A 154 -10.01 -0.89 -2.45
CA ALA A 154 -9.01 -1.30 -3.43
C ALA A 154 -7.69 -1.68 -2.74
N ASN A 155 -6.93 -2.61 -3.34
CA ASN A 155 -5.48 -2.67 -3.12
C ASN A 155 -4.78 -1.80 -4.16
N MET A 156 -3.54 -1.44 -3.86
CA MET A 156 -2.72 -0.54 -4.67
C MET A 156 -1.34 -1.15 -4.87
N SER A 157 -0.84 -1.07 -6.10
CA SER A 157 0.58 -1.22 -6.39
C SER A 157 1.00 -0.07 -7.31
N MET A 158 2.23 0.43 -7.14
CA MET A 158 2.76 1.56 -7.89
C MET A 158 4.03 1.17 -8.62
N GLY A 159 4.20 1.66 -9.84
CA GLY A 159 5.43 1.46 -10.62
C GLY A 159 5.32 2.07 -12.02
N ASP A 160 6.47 2.22 -12.68
CA ASP A 160 6.58 2.77 -14.03
C ASP A 160 6.03 1.77 -15.06
N LEU A 161 4.87 2.08 -15.66
CA LEU A 161 4.19 1.23 -16.63
C LEU A 161 4.42 1.67 -18.08
N ASP A 162 4.73 2.94 -18.31
CA ASP A 162 4.86 3.52 -19.64
C ASP A 162 6.31 3.88 -20.04
N GLY A 163 7.25 3.73 -19.11
CA GLY A 163 8.69 3.88 -19.31
C GLY A 163 9.18 5.32 -19.23
N ASP A 164 8.42 6.24 -18.63
CA ASP A 164 8.81 7.64 -18.50
C ASP A 164 9.64 7.95 -17.23
N ASN A 165 9.88 6.95 -16.39
CA ASN A 165 10.54 7.00 -15.07
C ASN A 165 9.72 7.70 -13.96
N VAL A 166 8.43 7.93 -14.18
CA VAL A 166 7.46 8.30 -13.16
C VAL A 166 6.55 7.10 -12.96
N SER A 167 6.24 6.76 -11.71
CA SER A 167 5.40 5.60 -11.42
C SER A 167 3.91 5.93 -11.50
N GLU A 168 3.13 5.04 -12.10
CA GLU A 168 1.68 5.08 -12.11
C GLU A 168 1.11 4.35 -10.89
N LEU A 169 -0.14 4.69 -10.54
CA LEU A 169 -0.90 4.02 -9.51
C LEU A 169 -1.81 2.96 -10.16
N VAL A 170 -1.70 1.69 -9.74
CA VAL A 170 -2.57 0.59 -10.19
C VAL A 170 -3.42 0.10 -9.03
N PHE A 171 -4.71 -0.10 -9.30
CA PHE A 171 -5.69 -0.51 -8.32
C PHE A 171 -6.44 -1.78 -8.72
N GLY A 172 -6.49 -2.76 -7.82
CA GLY A 172 -7.41 -3.89 -7.90
C GLY A 172 -8.67 -3.64 -7.08
N ALA A 173 -9.85 -3.90 -7.66
CA ALA A 173 -11.09 -3.76 -6.92
C ALA A 173 -11.21 -4.85 -5.84
N GLY A 174 -11.60 -4.47 -4.61
CA GLY A 174 -11.79 -5.44 -3.54
C GLY A 174 -13.05 -6.33 -3.71
N PHE A 175 -13.35 -7.11 -2.68
CA PHE A 175 -14.49 -8.03 -2.66
C PHE A 175 -15.81 -7.34 -3.09
N LYS A 176 -16.59 -8.01 -3.93
CA LYS A 176 -17.79 -7.50 -4.64
C LYS A 176 -17.54 -6.45 -5.73
N GLY A 177 -16.34 -5.90 -5.85
CA GLY A 177 -15.96 -4.97 -6.94
C GLY A 177 -15.89 -5.62 -8.31
N GLY A 178 -15.65 -6.94 -8.33
CA GLY A 178 -15.34 -7.71 -9.52
C GLY A 178 -13.86 -7.65 -9.87
N PRO A 179 -13.42 -8.32 -10.95
CA PRO A 179 -12.00 -8.38 -11.29
C PRO A 179 -11.53 -7.13 -12.05
N HIS A 180 -11.97 -5.95 -11.63
CA HIS A 180 -11.64 -4.69 -12.30
C HIS A 180 -10.24 -4.24 -11.86
N VAL A 181 -9.42 -3.88 -12.83
CA VAL A 181 -8.12 -3.23 -12.64
C VAL A 181 -8.17 -1.87 -13.31
N LYS A 182 -7.64 -0.85 -12.64
CA LYS A 182 -7.52 0.53 -13.15
C LYS A 182 -6.16 1.12 -12.83
N SER A 183 -5.64 1.97 -13.71
CA SER A 183 -4.47 2.79 -13.43
C SER A 183 -4.71 4.30 -13.59
N PHE A 184 -3.86 5.08 -12.92
CA PHE A 184 -3.91 6.54 -12.89
C PHE A 184 -2.51 7.14 -12.96
N GLU A 185 -2.35 8.19 -13.75
CA GLU A 185 -1.21 9.11 -13.66
C GLU A 185 -1.33 9.97 -12.39
N THR A 186 -0.23 10.12 -11.67
CA THR A 186 -0.13 10.87 -10.41
C THR A 186 -0.49 12.35 -10.57
N ASN A 187 0.08 13.00 -11.59
CA ASN A 187 0.06 14.46 -11.74
C ASN A 187 -1.23 15.02 -12.35
N LYS A 188 -2.03 14.19 -13.03
CA LYS A 188 -3.23 14.66 -13.76
C LYS A 188 -4.55 14.08 -13.25
N HIS A 189 -4.51 13.13 -12.32
CA HIS A 189 -5.64 12.23 -12.00
C HIS A 189 -6.28 11.63 -13.27
N GLN A 190 -5.52 11.59 -14.37
CA GLN A 190 -6.02 11.10 -15.63
C GLN A 190 -5.96 9.59 -15.57
N ARG A 191 -7.10 8.97 -15.84
CA ARG A 191 -7.16 7.53 -16.03
C ARG A 191 -6.27 7.19 -17.21
N VAL A 192 -5.22 6.43 -16.94
CA VAL A 192 -4.34 5.89 -17.97
C VAL A 192 -4.68 4.43 -18.22
N TRP A 193 -3.97 3.82 -19.15
CA TRP A 193 -4.11 2.39 -19.40
C TRP A 193 -3.28 1.63 -18.36
N PRO A 194 -3.77 0.51 -17.80
CA PRO A 194 -4.97 -0.22 -18.21
C PRO A 194 -6.25 0.06 -17.37
N ASP A 195 -7.44 0.02 -17.99
CA ASP A 195 -8.77 -0.07 -17.35
C ASP A 195 -9.53 -1.27 -17.97
N PHE A 196 -9.65 -2.37 -17.24
CA PHE A 196 -10.18 -3.63 -17.77
C PHE A 196 -10.64 -4.62 -16.69
N PHE A 197 -11.41 -5.64 -17.09
CA PHE A 197 -11.69 -6.80 -16.24
C PHE A 197 -10.66 -7.90 -16.52
N ALA A 198 -9.87 -8.30 -15.52
CA ALA A 198 -8.81 -9.31 -15.66
C ALA A 198 -9.35 -10.75 -15.78
N TYR A 199 -10.58 -10.97 -15.30
CA TYR A 199 -11.26 -12.27 -15.32
C TYR A 199 -12.71 -12.07 -15.78
N ASP A 200 -13.53 -13.14 -15.69
CA ASP A 200 -14.97 -13.04 -15.99
C ASP A 200 -15.60 -11.85 -15.24
N LYS A 201 -16.21 -10.94 -15.99
CA LYS A 201 -16.83 -9.71 -15.44
C LYS A 201 -17.89 -9.95 -14.38
N ASN A 202 -18.39 -11.18 -14.23
CA ASN A 202 -19.35 -11.60 -13.21
C ASN A 202 -18.69 -12.17 -11.94
N PHE A 203 -17.38 -12.45 -11.95
CA PHE A 203 -16.64 -12.78 -10.74
C PHE A 203 -16.73 -11.64 -9.72
N ARG A 204 -16.77 -11.96 -8.42
CA ARG A 204 -16.96 -10.98 -7.33
C ARG A 204 -15.98 -11.16 -6.19
N GLY A 205 -14.93 -11.98 -6.35
CA GLY A 205 -13.89 -12.16 -5.34
C GLY A 205 -12.98 -10.92 -5.17
N GLY A 206 -12.91 -10.07 -6.19
CA GLY A 206 -11.98 -8.93 -6.26
C GLY A 206 -10.71 -9.28 -7.03
N THR A 207 -9.72 -8.41 -7.02
CA THR A 207 -8.39 -8.62 -7.60
C THR A 207 -7.31 -8.27 -6.59
N ASP A 208 -6.15 -8.86 -6.78
CA ASP A 208 -4.90 -8.47 -6.13
C ASP A 208 -3.92 -8.05 -7.23
N VAL A 209 -3.30 -6.88 -7.08
CA VAL A 209 -2.45 -6.28 -8.12
C VAL A 209 -1.06 -6.06 -7.59
N GLU A 210 -0.07 -6.34 -8.43
CA GLU A 210 1.32 -6.00 -8.18
C GLU A 210 1.97 -5.54 -9.50
N VAL A 211 2.74 -4.46 -9.43
CA VAL A 211 3.51 -3.91 -10.55
C VAL A 211 4.97 -4.28 -10.35
N GLY A 212 5.59 -4.77 -11.41
CA GLY A 212 7.02 -5.06 -11.39
C GLY A 212 7.55 -5.35 -12.78
N TYR A 213 8.81 -5.00 -13.01
CA TYR A 213 9.52 -5.34 -14.24
C TYR A 213 9.91 -6.82 -14.21
N THR A 214 9.23 -7.64 -15.01
CA THR A 214 9.43 -9.11 -15.03
C THR A 214 9.96 -9.65 -16.36
N ASP A 215 10.06 -8.79 -17.38
CA ASP A 215 10.57 -9.19 -18.67
C ASP A 215 12.05 -9.54 -18.60
N ARG A 216 12.42 -10.57 -19.35
CA ARG A 216 13.79 -11.06 -19.46
C ARG A 216 14.35 -10.82 -20.86
N PHE A 217 14.32 -9.60 -21.37
CA PHE A 217 14.92 -9.30 -22.68
C PHE A 217 15.53 -7.90 -22.73
#